data_AF-A0A3N7EYB4-F1
#
_entry.id   AF-A0A3N7EYB4-F1
#
_cell.length_a   1.000
_cell.length_b   1.000
_cell.length_c   1.000
_cell.angle_alpha   90.00
_cell.angle_beta   90.00
_cell.angle_gamma   90.00
#
_symmetry.space_group_name_H-M   'P 1'
#
loop_
_entity.id
_entity.type
_entity.pdbx_description
1 polymer ?
#
loop_
_entity_poly.entity_id
_entity_poly.type
_entity_poly.pdbx_seq_one_letter_code
_entity_poly.pdbx_strand_id
1 'polypeptide(L)'
;MAAGYVRPGVVKLLVDVGADPEVKDDRGLTPFDLAKEILRVTPKGNPMQFERRLGLESIIRILEEEIFEYAEVQEILEKRGKGRDMEYLVKWKDGGANEWVKARFIGEDLVRDFEAGLEYAVAEGVMGKRLGDEGKNEYLVKWTDIDEATWEPEENVDPDLIKEFEEGQINVEVPSSSDGCPGE
;
A
#
# COMPACT_ATOMS: atom_id res chain seq x y z
N MET A 1 26.71 -20.28 -8.29
CA MET A 1 25.87 -19.22 -7.69
C MET A 1 26.29 -18.92 -6.25
N ALA A 2 26.45 -17.64 -5.89
CA ALA A 2 26.77 -17.22 -4.51
C ALA A 2 25.66 -17.52 -3.49
N ALA A 3 24.39 -17.52 -3.92
CA ALA A 3 23.22 -17.83 -3.08
C ALA A 3 23.31 -19.23 -2.44
N GLY A 4 23.72 -20.24 -3.20
CA GLY A 4 23.85 -21.62 -2.69
C GLY A 4 24.95 -21.82 -1.64
N TYR A 5 25.97 -20.96 -1.63
CA TYR A 5 27.06 -20.97 -0.66
C TYR A 5 26.79 -20.10 0.57
N VAL A 6 25.60 -19.50 0.67
CA VAL A 6 25.17 -18.68 1.82
C VAL A 6 26.17 -17.54 2.09
N ARG A 7 26.44 -16.72 1.06
CA ARG A 7 27.33 -15.55 1.14
C ARG A 7 26.56 -14.24 0.91
N PRO A 8 25.88 -13.68 1.93
CA PRO A 8 25.06 -12.47 1.78
C PRO A 8 25.84 -11.27 1.24
N GLY A 9 27.05 -11.01 1.76
CA GLY A 9 27.87 -9.88 1.32
C GLY A 9 28.32 -9.97 -0.15
N VAL A 10 28.51 -11.19 -0.68
CA VAL A 10 28.85 -11.39 -2.09
C VAL A 10 27.62 -11.20 -2.96
N VAL A 11 26.44 -11.70 -2.53
CA VAL A 11 25.18 -11.48 -3.26
C VAL A 11 24.87 -9.99 -3.33
N LYS A 12 24.97 -9.27 -2.20
CA LYS A 12 24.79 -7.81 -2.18
C LYS A 12 25.72 -7.11 -3.14
N LEU A 13 27.02 -7.42 -3.09
CA LEU A 13 27.99 -6.81 -4.00
C LEU A 13 27.65 -7.08 -5.48
N LEU A 14 27.20 -8.29 -5.80
CA LEU A 14 26.82 -8.65 -7.18
C LEU A 14 25.61 -7.85 -7.66
N VAL A 15 24.58 -7.73 -6.83
CA VAL A 15 23.42 -6.89 -7.10
C VAL A 15 23.84 -5.42 -7.27
N ASP A 16 24.64 -4.89 -6.34
CA ASP A 16 25.09 -3.49 -6.36
C ASP A 16 25.86 -3.13 -7.65
N VAL A 17 26.55 -4.11 -8.27
CA VAL A 17 27.25 -3.93 -9.56
C VAL A 17 26.36 -4.19 -10.79
N GLY A 18 25.06 -4.44 -10.59
CA GLY A 18 24.07 -4.63 -11.65
C GLY A 18 23.95 -6.07 -12.16
N ALA A 19 24.28 -7.07 -11.34
CA ALA A 19 23.98 -8.45 -11.71
C ALA A 19 22.47 -8.69 -11.67
N ASP A 20 21.93 -9.23 -12.77
CA ASP A 20 20.51 -9.56 -12.90
C ASP A 20 20.11 -10.71 -11.94
N PRO A 21 19.24 -10.46 -10.95
CA PRO A 21 18.82 -11.45 -9.96
C PRO A 21 17.74 -12.42 -10.49
N GLU A 22 17.19 -12.20 -11.68
CA GLU A 22 16.13 -13.03 -12.27
C GLU A 22 16.66 -14.13 -13.20
N VAL A 23 17.97 -14.17 -13.44
CA VAL A 23 18.62 -15.19 -14.28
C VAL A 23 18.43 -16.60 -13.69
N LYS A 24 17.92 -17.52 -14.51
CA LYS A 24 17.66 -18.91 -14.13
C LYS A 24 18.87 -19.81 -14.37
N ASP A 25 19.08 -20.81 -13.52
CA ASP A 25 20.02 -21.91 -13.79
C ASP A 25 19.46 -22.97 -14.74
N ASP A 26 20.26 -24.01 -14.98
CA ASP A 26 19.90 -25.19 -15.78
C ASP A 26 18.67 -25.95 -15.23
N ARG A 27 18.27 -25.70 -13.97
CA ARG A 27 17.07 -26.27 -13.34
C ARG A 27 15.88 -25.31 -13.39
N GLY A 28 16.04 -24.14 -14.01
CA GLY A 28 15.02 -23.10 -14.11
C GLY A 28 14.85 -22.27 -12.83
N LEU A 29 15.78 -22.35 -11.88
CA LEU A 29 15.68 -21.65 -10.59
C LEU A 29 16.44 -20.32 -10.62
N THR A 30 15.80 -19.27 -10.15
CA THR A 30 16.47 -18.00 -9.85
C THR A 30 17.35 -18.13 -8.58
N PRO A 31 18.33 -17.24 -8.37
CA PRO A 31 19.03 -17.10 -7.10
C PRO A 31 18.10 -17.03 -5.87
N PHE A 32 16.95 -16.38 -6.03
CA PHE A 32 15.93 -16.23 -4.99
C PHE A 32 15.21 -17.55 -4.68
N ASP A 33 14.75 -18.25 -5.72
CA ASP A 33 14.09 -19.56 -5.59
C ASP A 33 15.03 -20.57 -4.94
N LEU A 34 16.30 -20.56 -5.36
CA LEU A 34 17.33 -21.42 -4.80
C LEU A 34 17.53 -21.16 -3.30
N ALA A 35 17.60 -19.90 -2.87
CA ALA A 35 17.75 -19.55 -1.46
C ALA A 35 16.55 -20.02 -0.62
N LYS A 36 15.32 -19.84 -1.14
CA LYS A 36 14.09 -20.34 -0.51
C LYS A 36 14.06 -21.86 -0.39
N GLU A 37 14.46 -22.57 -1.45
CA GLU A 37 14.52 -24.02 -1.44
C GLU A 37 15.52 -24.55 -0.39
N ILE A 38 16.73 -23.97 -0.33
CA ILE A 38 17.74 -24.36 0.66
C ILE A 38 17.26 -24.06 2.08
N LEU A 39 16.63 -22.89 2.31
CA LEU A 39 16.11 -22.52 3.63
C LEU A 39 15.02 -23.49 4.11
N ARG A 40 14.16 -23.95 3.18
CA ARG A 40 13.10 -24.93 3.45
C ARG A 40 13.65 -26.27 3.95
N VAL A 41 14.74 -26.75 3.35
CA VAL A 41 15.35 -28.05 3.72
C VAL A 41 16.37 -27.95 4.86
N THR A 42 16.75 -26.74 5.28
CA THR A 42 17.75 -26.54 6.35
C THR A 42 17.16 -26.86 7.75
N PRO A 43 17.75 -27.81 8.51
CA PRO A 43 17.25 -28.20 9.84
C PRO A 43 17.21 -27.04 10.85
N LYS A 44 16.28 -27.10 11.81
CA LYS A 44 16.04 -26.04 12.82
C LYS A 44 16.66 -26.31 14.20
N GLY A 45 17.24 -27.49 14.42
CA GLY A 45 17.57 -27.97 15.76
C GLY A 45 18.98 -27.69 16.30
N ASN A 46 19.89 -27.10 15.50
CA ASN A 46 21.30 -26.90 15.91
C ASN A 46 21.74 -25.45 15.70
N PRO A 47 22.43 -24.81 16.69
CA PRO A 47 23.01 -23.47 16.56
C PRO A 47 23.83 -23.20 15.28
N MET A 48 24.62 -24.17 14.80
CA MET A 48 25.36 -23.98 13.53
C MET A 48 24.42 -23.84 12.32
N GLN A 49 23.26 -24.52 12.35
CA GLN A 49 22.27 -24.40 11.29
C GLN A 49 21.47 -23.10 11.44
N PHE A 50 21.36 -22.54 12.65
CA PHE A 50 20.76 -21.23 12.87
C PHE A 50 21.52 -20.12 12.14
N GLU A 51 22.85 -20.09 12.25
CA GLU A 51 23.68 -19.13 11.48
C GLU A 51 23.49 -19.29 9.97
N ARG A 52 23.44 -20.53 9.49
CA ARG A 52 23.17 -20.82 8.07
C ARG A 52 21.79 -20.32 7.64
N ARG A 53 20.76 -20.48 8.48
CA ARG A 53 19.40 -19.99 8.22
C ARG A 53 19.36 -18.46 8.18
N LEU A 54 19.99 -17.79 9.13
CA LEU A 54 20.11 -16.32 9.13
C LEU A 54 20.81 -15.81 7.87
N GLY A 55 21.87 -16.48 7.42
CA GLY A 55 22.53 -16.13 6.17
C GLY A 55 21.63 -16.27 4.95
N LEU A 56 20.83 -17.34 4.88
CA LEU A 56 19.86 -17.55 3.81
C LEU A 56 18.73 -16.52 3.86
N GLU A 57 18.20 -16.22 5.05
CA GLU A 57 17.17 -15.17 5.24
C GLU A 57 17.70 -13.80 4.82
N SER A 58 18.96 -13.47 5.14
CA SER A 58 19.60 -12.24 4.68
C SER A 58 19.72 -12.18 3.15
N ILE A 59 20.06 -13.29 2.49
CA ILE A 59 20.14 -13.35 1.02
C ILE A 59 18.76 -13.18 0.40
N ILE A 60 17.76 -13.88 0.94
CA ILE A 60 16.37 -13.78 0.49
C ILE A 60 15.92 -12.33 0.58
N ARG A 61 16.19 -11.65 1.70
CA ARG A 61 15.83 -10.24 1.88
C ARG A 61 16.52 -9.31 0.87
N ILE A 62 17.83 -9.45 0.67
CA ILE A 62 18.57 -8.65 -0.33
C ILE A 62 17.98 -8.84 -1.72
N LEU A 63 17.69 -10.07 -2.12
CA LEU A 63 17.08 -10.35 -3.42
C LEU A 63 15.62 -9.87 -3.48
N GLU A 64 14.87 -9.98 -2.38
CA GLU A 64 13.49 -9.47 -2.29
C GLU A 64 13.44 -7.94 -2.49
N GLU A 65 14.35 -7.19 -1.85
CA GLU A 65 14.43 -5.72 -1.97
C GLU A 65 14.75 -5.25 -3.41
N GLU A 66 15.35 -6.11 -4.23
CA GLU A 66 15.80 -5.78 -5.58
C GLU A 66 14.85 -6.28 -6.65
N ILE A 67 14.20 -7.43 -6.41
CA ILE A 67 13.25 -8.04 -7.34
C ILE A 67 11.87 -7.40 -7.16
N PHE A 68 11.49 -7.08 -5.92
CA PHE A 68 10.17 -6.54 -5.63
C PHE A 68 10.26 -5.05 -5.32
N GLU A 69 9.57 -4.26 -6.12
CA GLU A 69 9.32 -2.86 -5.83
C GLU A 69 7.95 -2.68 -5.16
N TYR A 70 7.83 -1.59 -4.39
CA TYR A 70 6.53 -1.16 -3.88
C TYR A 70 5.82 -0.36 -4.97
N ALA A 71 4.61 -0.77 -5.32
CA ALA A 71 3.75 -0.05 -6.25
C ALA A 71 2.47 0.42 -5.56
N GLU A 72 1.95 1.56 -6.01
CA GLU A 72 0.69 2.07 -5.50
C GLU A 72 -0.49 1.25 -6.03
N VAL A 73 -1.25 0.68 -5.10
CA VAL A 73 -2.50 -0.02 -5.40
C VAL A 73 -3.59 1.01 -5.69
N GLN A 74 -4.31 0.81 -6.79
CA GLN A 74 -5.52 1.57 -7.08
C GLN A 74 -6.71 0.98 -6.34
N GLU A 75 -6.90 -0.33 -6.46
CA GLU A 75 -8.11 -1.02 -5.98
C GLU A 75 -7.85 -2.52 -5.82
N ILE A 76 -8.53 -3.15 -4.86
CA ILE A 76 -8.62 -4.61 -4.76
C ILE A 76 -9.94 -5.05 -5.40
N LEU A 77 -9.86 -5.92 -6.41
CA LEU A 77 -11.02 -6.33 -7.21
C LEU A 77 -11.64 -7.65 -6.73
N GLU A 78 -10.81 -8.63 -6.38
CA GLU A 78 -11.26 -9.97 -6.03
C GLU A 78 -10.40 -10.58 -4.93
N LYS A 79 -10.91 -11.62 -4.28
CA LYS A 79 -10.15 -12.46 -3.35
C LYS A 79 -10.26 -13.94 -3.68
N ARG A 80 -9.18 -14.68 -3.43
CA ARG A 80 -9.14 -16.14 -3.56
C ARG A 80 -8.26 -16.78 -2.49
N GLY A 81 -8.34 -18.10 -2.40
CA GLY A 81 -7.54 -18.88 -1.46
C GLY A 81 -8.09 -18.89 -0.04
N LYS A 82 -7.32 -19.46 0.89
CA LYS A 82 -7.71 -19.61 2.31
C LYS A 82 -6.49 -19.50 3.22
N GLY A 83 -6.67 -18.85 4.37
CA GLY A 83 -5.64 -18.77 5.42
C GLY A 83 -4.36 -18.09 4.93
N ARG A 84 -3.23 -18.78 5.00
CA ARG A 84 -1.91 -18.22 4.63
C ARG A 84 -1.67 -18.10 3.13
N ASP A 85 -2.50 -18.75 2.33
CA ASP A 85 -2.47 -18.70 0.87
C ASP A 85 -3.60 -17.82 0.33
N MET A 86 -4.10 -16.90 1.16
CA MET A 86 -5.06 -15.88 0.73
C MET A 86 -4.37 -14.87 -0.19
N GLU A 87 -4.99 -14.62 -1.33
CA GLU A 87 -4.54 -13.74 -2.38
C GLU A 87 -5.67 -12.81 -2.81
N TYR A 88 -5.30 -11.60 -3.20
CA TYR A 88 -6.21 -10.58 -3.70
C TYR A 88 -5.77 -10.15 -5.10
N LEU A 89 -6.75 -9.89 -5.97
CA LEU A 89 -6.50 -9.37 -7.30
C LEU A 89 -6.36 -7.85 -7.19
N VAL A 90 -5.14 -7.37 -7.42
CA VAL A 90 -4.76 -5.96 -7.28
C VAL A 90 -4.78 -5.29 -8.64
N LYS A 91 -5.43 -4.13 -8.71
CA LYS A 91 -5.36 -3.19 -9.82
C LYS A 91 -4.35 -2.09 -9.45
N TRP A 92 -3.37 -1.86 -10.31
CA TRP A 92 -2.30 -0.90 -10.05
C TRP A 92 -2.63 0.50 -10.59
N LYS A 93 -2.18 1.55 -9.90
CA LYS A 93 -2.42 2.94 -10.35
C LYS A 93 -1.66 3.34 -11.61
N ASP A 94 -0.52 2.70 -11.86
CA ASP A 94 0.32 2.94 -13.03
C ASP A 94 -0.26 2.38 -14.34
N GLY A 95 -1.40 1.69 -14.27
CA GLY A 95 -2.03 1.03 -15.40
C GLY A 95 -1.39 -0.31 -15.78
N GLY A 96 -0.56 -0.88 -14.89
CA GLY A 96 -0.05 -2.24 -15.01
C GLY A 96 -1.17 -3.28 -15.06
N ALA A 97 -0.83 -4.49 -15.51
CA ALA A 97 -1.79 -5.59 -15.56
C ALA A 97 -2.23 -5.99 -14.13
N ASN A 98 -3.49 -6.38 -13.97
CA ASN A 98 -3.99 -6.83 -12.66
C ASN A 98 -3.30 -8.14 -12.25
N GLU A 99 -2.86 -8.22 -11.00
CA GLU A 99 -2.09 -9.36 -10.51
C GLU A 99 -2.63 -9.91 -9.19
N TRP A 100 -2.50 -11.22 -9.01
CA TRP A 100 -2.84 -11.88 -7.76
C TRP A 100 -1.69 -11.77 -6.76
N VAL A 101 -1.88 -10.93 -5.75
CA VAL A 101 -0.86 -10.65 -4.72
C VAL A 101 -1.29 -11.28 -3.39
N LYS A 102 -0.34 -11.84 -2.64
CA LYS A 102 -0.65 -12.44 -1.33
C LYS A 102 -1.00 -11.36 -0.33
N ALA A 103 -1.97 -11.65 0.54
CA ALA A 103 -2.46 -10.71 1.57
C ALA A 103 -1.35 -10.04 2.38
N ARG A 104 -0.27 -10.78 2.71
CA ARG A 104 0.89 -10.26 3.47
C ARG A 104 1.72 -9.18 2.77
N PHE A 105 1.55 -9.00 1.47
CA PHE A 105 2.30 -8.04 0.64
C PHE A 105 1.42 -6.85 0.24
N ILE A 106 0.18 -6.81 0.73
CA ILE A 106 -0.76 -5.73 0.50
C ILE A 106 -0.90 -4.97 1.82
N GLY A 107 -1.09 -3.65 1.74
CA GLY A 107 -1.38 -2.83 2.92
C GLY A 107 -2.56 -3.40 3.71
N GLU A 108 -2.42 -3.48 5.04
CA GLU A 108 -3.47 -4.01 5.90
C GLU A 108 -4.75 -3.15 5.86
N ASP A 109 -4.59 -1.84 5.65
CA ASP A 109 -5.64 -0.87 5.38
C ASP A 109 -6.43 -1.26 4.13
N LEU A 110 -5.76 -1.45 2.99
CA LEU A 110 -6.42 -1.82 1.73
C LEU A 110 -7.22 -3.13 1.86
N VAL A 111 -6.63 -4.14 2.50
CA VAL A 111 -7.31 -5.44 2.71
C VAL A 111 -8.51 -5.26 3.64
N ARG A 112 -8.37 -4.48 4.72
CA ARG A 112 -9.46 -4.20 5.65
C ARG A 112 -10.60 -3.48 4.96
N ASP A 113 -10.31 -2.47 4.16
CA ASP A 113 -11.31 -1.67 3.45
C ASP A 113 -12.08 -2.55 2.45
N PHE A 114 -11.38 -3.40 1.70
CA PHE A 114 -12.01 -4.38 0.81
C PHE A 114 -12.90 -5.39 1.56
N GLU A 115 -12.44 -5.93 2.69
CA GLU A 115 -13.24 -6.87 3.49
C GLU A 115 -14.44 -6.17 4.18
N ALA A 116 -14.35 -4.86 4.42
CA ALA A 116 -15.46 -4.03 4.89
C ALA A 116 -16.45 -3.66 3.78
N GLY A 117 -16.13 -3.96 2.51
CA GLY A 117 -16.96 -3.61 1.35
C GLY A 117 -16.91 -2.12 1.01
N LEU A 118 -15.82 -1.43 1.37
CA LEU A 118 -15.59 -0.05 0.97
C LEU A 118 -15.09 -0.01 -0.47
N GLU A 119 -15.64 0.91 -1.26
CA GLU A 119 -15.30 1.11 -2.67
C GLU A 119 -14.51 2.41 -2.84
N TYR A 120 -13.50 2.38 -3.72
CA TYR A 120 -12.70 3.55 -4.05
C TYR A 120 -13.33 4.28 -5.23
N ALA A 121 -13.80 5.51 -5.02
CA ALA A 121 -14.39 6.36 -6.06
C ALA A 121 -13.65 7.70 -6.17
N VAL A 122 -13.71 8.32 -7.35
CA VAL A 122 -13.11 9.64 -7.57
C VAL A 122 -14.13 10.72 -7.20
N ALA A 123 -13.81 11.50 -6.17
CA ALA A 123 -14.59 12.65 -5.76
C ALA A 123 -14.39 13.85 -6.70
N GLU A 124 -15.47 14.52 -7.11
CA GLU A 124 -15.44 15.82 -7.79
C GLU A 124 -15.12 16.96 -6.81
N GLY A 125 -15.55 16.83 -5.55
CA GLY A 125 -15.30 17.82 -4.52
C GLY A 125 -16.20 17.69 -3.30
N VAL A 126 -15.85 18.43 -2.26
CA VAL A 126 -16.63 18.50 -1.01
C VAL A 126 -17.62 19.66 -1.09
N MET A 127 -18.90 19.38 -0.84
CA MET A 127 -20.01 20.33 -0.97
C MET A 127 -20.51 20.84 0.38
N GLY A 128 -20.18 20.16 1.48
CA GLY A 128 -20.69 20.49 2.80
C GLY A 128 -19.93 19.78 3.91
N LYS A 129 -20.07 20.30 5.14
CA LYS A 129 -19.53 19.73 6.37
C LYS A 129 -20.63 19.70 7.43
N ARG A 130 -20.72 18.62 8.19
CA ARG A 130 -21.59 18.50 9.37
C ARG A 130 -20.86 17.76 10.50
N LEU A 131 -21.40 17.87 11.71
CA LEU A 131 -21.00 17.03 12.82
C LEU A 131 -21.86 15.76 12.81
N GLY A 132 -21.24 14.61 12.63
CA GLY A 132 -21.91 13.31 12.64
C GLY A 132 -22.30 12.87 14.05
N ASP A 133 -23.04 11.76 14.14
CA ASP A 133 -23.64 11.26 15.39
C ASP A 133 -22.59 10.83 16.43
N GLU A 134 -21.39 10.45 15.99
CA GLU A 134 -20.26 10.11 16.86
C GLU A 134 -19.42 11.32 17.30
N GLY A 135 -19.85 12.54 16.96
CA GLY A 135 -19.09 13.76 17.24
C GLY A 135 -17.86 13.95 16.36
N LYS A 136 -17.72 13.14 15.30
CA LYS A 136 -16.71 13.30 14.24
C LYS A 136 -17.28 14.15 13.10
N ASN A 137 -16.41 14.80 12.34
CA ASN A 137 -16.86 15.52 11.15
C ASN A 137 -17.23 14.52 10.05
N GLU A 138 -18.30 14.86 9.33
CA GLU A 138 -18.67 14.21 8.08
C GLU A 138 -18.74 15.27 6.98
N TYR A 139 -18.35 14.87 5.77
CA TYR A 139 -18.30 15.74 4.61
C TYR A 139 -19.24 15.20 3.53
N LEU A 140 -19.98 16.11 2.89
CA LEU A 140 -20.84 15.77 1.77
C LEU A 140 -20.00 15.75 0.50
N VAL A 141 -19.66 14.56 0.03
CA VAL A 141 -18.78 14.35 -1.12
C VAL A 141 -19.63 14.21 -2.38
N LYS A 142 -19.32 15.03 -3.38
CA LYS A 142 -19.86 14.86 -4.73
C LYS A 142 -18.91 13.95 -5.51
N TRP A 143 -19.45 12.91 -6.14
CA TRP A 143 -18.68 11.92 -6.87
C TRP A 143 -18.74 12.12 -8.38
N THR A 144 -17.80 11.51 -9.11
CA THR A 144 -17.74 11.57 -10.59
C THR A 144 -18.58 10.49 -11.27
N ASP A 145 -18.89 9.41 -10.56
CA ASP A 145 -19.56 8.21 -11.05
C ASP A 145 -21.04 8.14 -10.66
N ILE A 146 -21.46 8.89 -9.64
CA ILE A 146 -22.85 9.03 -9.22
C ILE A 146 -23.26 10.49 -9.09
N ASP A 147 -24.50 10.80 -9.48
CA ASP A 147 -25.06 12.15 -9.42
C ASP A 147 -25.42 12.59 -7.98
N GLU A 148 -25.59 11.63 -7.07
CA GLU A 148 -26.01 11.88 -5.69
C GLU A 148 -24.79 11.98 -4.77
N ALA A 149 -24.68 13.10 -4.05
CA ALA A 149 -23.62 13.31 -3.07
C ALA A 149 -23.92 12.55 -1.77
N THR A 150 -22.90 11.94 -1.17
CA THR A 150 -23.03 11.14 0.06
C THR A 150 -22.24 11.75 1.23
N TRP A 151 -22.72 11.52 2.45
CA TRP A 151 -22.03 11.96 3.65
C TRP A 151 -21.00 10.91 4.06
N GLU A 152 -19.72 11.24 3.95
CA GLU A 152 -18.61 10.38 4.29
C GLU A 152 -17.88 10.88 5.54
N PRO A 153 -17.37 9.98 6.40
CA PRO A 153 -16.54 10.37 7.53
C PRO A 153 -15.24 11.02 7.05
N GLU A 154 -14.67 11.92 7.85
CA GLU A 154 -13.39 12.61 7.57
C GLU A 154 -12.26 11.64 7.14
N GLU A 155 -12.24 10.42 7.69
CA GLU A 155 -11.24 9.40 7.40
C GLU A 155 -11.33 8.82 5.97
N ASN A 156 -12.48 8.96 5.30
CA ASN A 156 -12.74 8.43 3.94
C ASN A 156 -12.56 9.49 2.84
N VAL A 157 -12.36 10.75 3.20
CA VAL A 157 -12.33 11.87 2.24
C VAL A 157 -10.89 12.34 2.05
N ASP A 158 -10.52 12.63 0.80
CA ASP A 158 -9.21 13.14 0.47
C ASP A 158 -8.90 14.44 1.27
N PRO A 159 -7.82 14.47 2.06
CA PRO A 159 -7.45 15.64 2.86
C PRO A 159 -7.28 16.92 2.03
N ASP A 160 -6.85 16.82 0.77
CA ASP A 160 -6.68 17.99 -0.09
C ASP A 160 -8.04 18.60 -0.48
N LEU A 161 -9.07 17.77 -0.73
CA LEU A 161 -10.43 18.24 -1.01
C LEU A 161 -11.09 18.87 0.22
N ILE A 162 -10.86 18.31 1.40
CA ILE A 162 -11.33 18.91 2.67
C ILE A 162 -10.71 20.30 2.83
N LYS A 163 -9.39 20.39 2.64
CA LYS A 163 -8.66 21.65 2.80
C LYS A 163 -9.15 22.71 1.81
N GLU A 164 -9.35 22.37 0.54
CA GLU A 164 -9.90 23.29 -0.46
C GLU A 164 -11.29 23.82 -0.06
N PHE A 165 -12.15 22.96 0.48
CA PHE A 165 -13.47 23.34 0.98
C PHE A 165 -13.40 24.28 2.19
N GLU A 166 -12.56 23.96 3.18
CA GLU A 166 -12.42 24.76 4.40
C GLU A 166 -11.81 26.15 4.11
N GLU A 167 -10.79 26.22 3.25
CA GLU A 167 -10.21 27.49 2.80
C GLU A 167 -11.24 28.37 2.09
N GLY A 168 -12.13 27.76 1.30
CA GLY A 168 -13.25 28.43 0.65
C GLY A 168 -14.28 29.00 1.63
N GLN A 169 -14.53 28.33 2.75
CA GLN A 169 -15.48 28.79 3.77
C GLN A 169 -14.92 29.95 4.61
N ILE A 170 -13.63 29.90 4.97
CA ILE A 170 -12.96 30.94 5.75
C ILE A 170 -12.96 32.29 5.01
N ASN A 171 -12.90 32.28 3.68
CA ASN A 171 -12.92 33.50 2.87
C ASN A 171 -14.31 34.17 2.79
N VAL A 172 -15.38 33.47 3.17
CA VAL A 172 -16.75 34.01 3.17
C VAL A 172 -17.13 34.60 4.54
N GLU A 173 -16.45 34.19 5.62
CA GLU A 173 -16.72 34.64 7.00
C GLU A 173 -15.93 35.88 7.46
N VAL A 174 -15.32 36.67 6.55
CA VAL A 174 -14.74 37.97 6.95
C VAL A 174 -15.89 38.96 7.27
N PRO A 175 -16.06 39.41 8.53
CA PRO A 175 -17.23 40.15 8.94
C PRO A 175 -17.18 41.60 8.42
N SER A 176 -18.18 41.97 7.62
CA SER A 176 -18.57 43.35 7.38
C SER A 176 -19.12 43.96 8.67
N SER A 177 -18.23 44.44 9.55
CA SER A 177 -18.61 45.20 10.75
C SER A 177 -17.76 46.46 10.86
N SER A 178 -18.24 47.56 10.27
CA SER A 178 -18.02 48.91 10.81
C SER A 178 -19.22 49.80 10.48
N ASP A 179 -20.33 49.54 11.17
CA ASP A 179 -21.36 50.54 11.40
C ASP A 179 -20.97 51.36 12.63
N GLY A 180 -20.97 52.70 12.54
CA GLY A 180 -20.82 53.56 13.71
C GLY A 180 -20.35 55.00 13.48
N CYS A 181 -21.15 55.83 12.80
CA CYS A 181 -21.29 57.25 13.20
C CYS A 181 -21.89 57.29 14.63
N PRO A 182 -21.50 58.21 15.55
CA PRO A 182 -21.86 59.64 15.43
C PRO A 182 -20.87 60.64 16.09
N GLY A 183 -21.07 61.94 15.82
CA GLY A 183 -20.50 63.03 16.61
C GLY A 183 -20.95 64.40 16.09
N GLU A 184 -21.91 64.99 16.78
CA GLU A 184 -22.40 66.38 16.65
C GLU A 184 -21.30 67.42 16.89
#